data_AF-A0A818NFF6-F1
#
_entry.id   AF-A0A818NFF6-F1
#
_cell.length_a   1.000
_cell.length_b   1.000
_cell.length_c   1.000
_cell.angle_alpha   90.00
_cell.angle_beta   90.00
_cell.angle_gamma   90.00
#
_symmetry.space_group_name_H-M   'P 1'
#
loop_
_entity.id
_entity.type
_entity.pdbx_description
1 polymer ?
#
loop_
_entity_poly.entity_id
_entity_poly.type
_entity_poly.pdbx_seq_one_letter_code
_entity_poly.pdbx_strand_id
1 'polypeptide(L)'
;MHLHCLCYTSPVWLSTEIDGIRIISGRTLDFFQRLPDEVFNVFDLLSSTPGAKLYSAYMDYKYENQMSEMLLNQLKSSRSTNGLEEAVKECISAASNEHDPSIQKILLKAALFGRAFLCVNLNNPKNSIRPTVSLINDLCTNVIRDLRLINNLQHINISMPITYKQFELIGSRILIDRLLRRNLHEFATSVTKLLRMPPEEGENRILVQWAVQELVDDEARLIAKQDELEKKLYNVQLKGLSLVDTLEILLINFEKDADTLRKDFNVNDKRYWWIKIQAYAKKNAWTQLLEFGKKPTSPIGYEPFVDVCIRSQKLDEARRFADRSIYSSKLDDERLPFIFAKVQMVDEAINSAIKLKSIEALNFIEAKCHLSEVNLTKIRQSRDKIQDYDDNPLKNVFKIFNRGNRADE
;
A
#
# COMPACT_ATOMS: atom_id res chain seq x y z
N MET A 1 5.35 51.99 -18.99
CA MET A 1 4.37 50.91 -18.73
C MET A 1 4.49 49.93 -19.89
N HIS A 2 5.28 48.86 -19.76
CA HIS A 2 5.35 47.84 -20.80
C HIS A 2 4.09 47.00 -20.71
N LEU A 3 3.20 47.14 -21.68
CA LEU A 3 2.02 46.29 -21.84
C LEU A 3 2.47 44.99 -22.49
N HIS A 4 2.46 43.89 -21.74
CA HIS A 4 2.63 42.56 -22.29
C HIS A 4 1.25 42.03 -22.70
N CYS A 5 1.04 41.76 -23.99
CA CYS A 5 -0.21 41.20 -24.50
C CYS A 5 -0.07 39.67 -24.59
N LEU A 6 -0.93 38.93 -23.90
CA LEU A 6 -1.03 37.48 -24.03
C LEU A 6 -2.27 37.12 -24.85
N CYS A 7 -2.06 36.55 -26.03
CA CYS A 7 -3.14 36.19 -26.97
C CYS A 7 -3.46 34.69 -26.86
N TYR A 8 -4.72 34.36 -26.59
CA TYR A 8 -5.21 32.99 -26.50
C TYR A 8 -6.20 32.68 -27.62
N THR A 9 -6.10 31.47 -28.19
CA THR A 9 -6.96 31.02 -29.31
C THR A 9 -8.28 30.39 -28.86
N SER A 10 -8.44 30.15 -27.55
CA SER A 10 -9.66 29.63 -26.92
C SER A 10 -10.07 30.53 -25.75
N PRO A 11 -11.32 30.45 -25.25
CA PRO A 11 -11.68 31.02 -23.97
C PRO A 11 -10.69 30.60 -22.87
N VAL A 12 -10.40 31.52 -21.96
CA VAL A 12 -9.51 31.29 -20.83
C VAL A 12 -10.26 31.45 -19.51
N TRP A 13 -9.90 30.62 -18.54
CA TRP A 13 -10.30 30.75 -17.16
C TRP A 13 -9.15 31.34 -16.34
N LEU A 14 -9.45 32.37 -15.56
CA LEU A 14 -8.49 33.00 -14.67
C LEU A 14 -8.75 32.53 -13.24
N SER A 15 -7.71 32.08 -12.57
CA SER A 15 -7.75 31.72 -11.16
C SER A 15 -6.70 32.54 -10.41
N THR A 16 -7.14 33.33 -9.43
CA THR A 16 -6.24 34.09 -8.56
C THR A 16 -5.53 33.16 -7.60
N GLU A 17 -4.20 33.22 -7.59
CA GLU A 17 -3.34 32.50 -6.66
C GLU A 17 -2.66 33.50 -5.72
N ILE A 18 -1.96 33.01 -4.70
CA ILE A 18 -1.33 33.87 -3.67
C ILE A 18 -0.21 34.78 -4.21
N ASP A 19 0.40 34.38 -5.32
CA ASP A 19 1.61 34.99 -5.90
C ASP A 19 1.47 35.30 -7.39
N GLY A 20 0.26 35.17 -7.95
CA GLY A 20 0.00 35.44 -9.35
C GLY A 20 -1.40 35.04 -9.80
N ILE A 21 -1.56 34.93 -11.11
CA ILE A 21 -2.80 34.53 -11.77
C ILE A 21 -2.49 33.31 -12.63
N ARG A 22 -3.24 32.24 -12.42
CA ARG A 22 -3.20 31.05 -13.26
C ARG A 22 -4.19 31.22 -14.40
N ILE A 23 -3.71 31.01 -15.63
CA ILE A 23 -4.47 31.16 -16.86
C ILE A 23 -4.66 29.77 -17.46
N ILE A 24 -5.90 29.30 -17.49
CA ILE A 24 -6.26 27.96 -17.96
C ILE A 24 -6.95 28.11 -19.31
N SER A 25 -6.31 27.63 -20.37
CA SER A 25 -6.90 27.55 -21.71
C SER A 25 -7.25 26.11 -22.05
N GLY A 26 -7.87 25.87 -23.21
CA GLY A 26 -8.12 24.50 -23.69
C GLY A 26 -6.85 23.72 -24.06
N ARG A 27 -5.67 24.37 -24.06
CA ARG A 27 -4.39 23.80 -24.50
C ARG A 27 -3.21 24.04 -23.55
N THR A 28 -3.26 25.10 -22.76
CA THR A 28 -2.14 25.57 -21.95
C THR A 28 -2.59 25.90 -20.53
N LEU A 29 -1.65 25.77 -19.62
CA LEU A 29 -1.77 26.18 -18.23
C LEU A 29 -0.61 27.13 -17.94
N ASP A 30 -0.88 28.43 -18.03
CA ASP A 30 0.15 29.46 -17.86
C ASP A 30 0.04 30.10 -16.48
N PHE A 31 1.15 30.63 -15.99
CA PHE A 31 1.22 31.34 -14.71
C PHE A 31 1.78 32.74 -14.92
N PHE A 32 1.00 33.75 -14.55
CA PHE A 32 1.36 35.14 -14.65
C PHE A 32 1.63 35.71 -13.27
N GLN A 33 2.86 36.11 -13.00
CA GLN A 33 3.27 36.73 -11.74
C GLN A 33 3.99 38.06 -11.99
N ARG A 34 3.95 38.95 -10.99
CA ARG A 34 4.90 40.06 -10.94
C ARG A 34 6.30 39.47 -10.75
N LEU A 35 7.30 40.01 -11.45
CA LEU A 35 8.69 39.61 -11.26
C LEU A 35 9.07 39.76 -9.77
N PRO A 36 9.45 38.67 -9.07
CA PRO A 36 9.81 38.73 -7.67
C PRO A 36 11.04 39.63 -7.44
N ASP A 37 11.01 40.43 -6.39
CA ASP A 37 12.08 41.41 -6.11
C ASP A 37 13.41 40.68 -5.84
N GLU A 38 13.37 39.47 -5.29
CA GLU A 38 14.55 38.63 -5.03
C GLU A 38 15.24 38.19 -6.34
N VAL A 39 14.45 37.86 -7.37
CA VAL A 39 14.97 37.50 -8.70
C VAL A 39 15.51 38.75 -9.39
N PHE A 40 14.74 39.85 -9.34
CA PHE A 40 15.13 41.14 -9.92
C PHE A 40 16.47 41.61 -9.34
N ASN A 41 16.62 41.59 -8.02
CA ASN A 41 17.82 42.06 -7.34
C ASN A 41 19.09 41.29 -7.74
N VAL A 42 19.00 39.99 -8.06
CA VAL A 42 20.18 39.21 -8.45
C VAL A 42 20.56 39.42 -9.92
N PHE A 43 19.58 39.61 -10.81
CA PHE A 43 19.83 39.72 -12.25
C PHE A 43 19.94 41.15 -12.79
N ASP A 44 19.46 42.15 -12.04
CA ASP A 44 19.54 43.54 -12.49
C ASP A 44 21.02 43.97 -12.62
N LEU A 45 21.38 44.47 -13.80
CA LEU A 45 22.75 44.86 -14.16
C LEU A 45 23.26 46.04 -13.33
N LEU A 46 22.35 46.84 -12.77
CA LEU A 46 22.66 47.97 -11.91
C LEU A 46 22.56 47.61 -10.42
N SER A 47 22.18 46.38 -10.10
CA SER A 47 22.03 45.94 -8.72
C SER A 47 23.37 45.86 -8.02
N SER A 48 23.46 46.54 -6.88
CA SER A 48 24.60 46.47 -5.98
C SER A 48 24.38 45.48 -4.83
N THR A 49 23.33 44.66 -4.87
CA THR A 49 23.00 43.73 -3.78
C THR A 49 24.08 42.66 -3.60
N PRO A 50 24.22 42.09 -2.39
CA PRO A 50 25.17 41.02 -2.14
C PRO A 50 24.95 39.82 -3.08
N GLY A 51 23.70 39.44 -3.36
CA GLY A 51 23.33 38.35 -4.27
C GLY A 51 23.78 38.60 -5.71
N ALA A 52 23.57 39.80 -6.26
CA ALA A 52 24.04 40.17 -7.61
C ALA A 52 25.57 40.07 -7.74
N LYS A 53 26.30 40.55 -6.73
CA LYS A 53 27.77 40.47 -6.68
C LYS A 53 28.26 39.02 -6.63
N LEU A 54 27.61 38.17 -5.82
CA LEU A 54 27.97 36.77 -5.72
C LEU A 54 27.66 36.00 -7.02
N TYR A 55 26.51 36.27 -7.63
CA TYR A 55 26.14 35.71 -8.93
C TYR A 55 27.15 36.12 -10.01
N SER A 56 27.53 37.40 -10.06
CA SER A 56 28.54 37.91 -10.99
C SER A 56 29.91 37.25 -10.75
N ALA A 57 30.34 37.13 -9.48
CA ALA A 57 31.57 36.45 -9.12
C ALA A 57 31.57 34.96 -9.54
N TYR A 58 30.42 34.28 -9.43
CA TYR A 58 30.26 32.91 -9.90
C TYR A 58 30.32 32.82 -11.44
N MET A 59 29.71 33.76 -12.15
CA MET A 59 29.79 33.79 -13.61
C MET A 59 31.22 34.03 -14.08
N ASP A 60 31.93 34.98 -13.48
CA ASP A 60 33.34 35.21 -13.77
C ASP A 60 34.19 33.96 -13.50
N TYR A 61 33.96 33.27 -12.38
CA TYR A 61 34.62 32.00 -12.11
C TYR A 61 34.30 30.93 -13.17
N LYS A 62 33.03 30.79 -13.56
CA LYS A 62 32.57 29.80 -14.55
C LYS A 62 33.17 30.05 -15.93
N TYR A 63 33.42 31.30 -16.29
CA TYR A 63 34.00 31.71 -17.58
C TYR A 63 35.50 32.03 -17.49
N GLU A 64 36.16 31.65 -16.38
CA GLU A 64 37.61 31.83 -16.15
C GLU A 64 38.10 33.29 -16.21
N ASN A 65 37.22 34.24 -15.87
CA ASN A 65 37.55 35.65 -15.71
C ASN A 65 38.21 35.92 -14.35
N GLN A 66 39.15 36.87 -14.31
CA GLN A 66 39.95 37.18 -13.12
C GLN A 66 39.20 37.99 -12.03
N MET A 67 38.02 38.53 -12.34
CA MET A 67 37.30 39.47 -11.47
C MET A 67 36.59 38.82 -10.28
N SER A 68 36.45 37.48 -10.29
CA SER A 68 35.75 36.72 -9.25
C SER A 68 36.33 36.94 -7.84
N GLU A 69 37.67 36.94 -7.70
CA GLU A 69 38.33 37.13 -6.41
C GLU A 69 38.11 38.53 -5.85
N MET A 70 38.15 39.55 -6.70
CA MET A 70 37.90 40.95 -6.31
C MET A 70 36.49 41.11 -5.75
N LEU A 71 35.48 40.57 -6.43
CA LEU A 71 34.07 40.65 -6.00
C LEU A 71 33.83 39.90 -4.68
N LEU A 72 34.45 38.73 -4.50
CA LEU A 72 34.38 37.99 -3.25
C LEU A 72 35.04 38.75 -2.08
N ASN A 73 36.17 39.42 -2.33
CA ASN A 73 36.83 40.25 -1.32
C ASN A 73 36.01 41.49 -0.97
N GLN A 74 35.30 42.09 -1.92
CA GLN A 74 34.32 43.16 -1.66
C GLN A 74 33.17 42.68 -0.77
N LEU A 75 32.66 41.46 -0.99
CA LEU A 75 31.61 40.87 -0.17
C LEU A 75 32.07 40.57 1.27
N LYS A 76 33.33 40.16 1.44
CA LYS A 76 33.94 39.89 2.76
C LYS A 76 34.31 41.15 3.54
N SER A 77 34.66 42.23 2.84
CA SER A 77 35.11 43.50 3.43
C SER A 77 33.98 44.51 3.69
N SER A 78 32.77 44.22 3.23
CA SER A 78 31.59 45.04 3.54
C SER A 78 31.40 45.18 5.05
N ARG A 79 31.05 46.37 5.53
CA ARG A 79 30.95 46.71 6.97
C ARG A 79 29.90 45.89 7.74
N SER A 80 29.02 45.16 7.04
CA SER A 80 28.15 44.14 7.63
C SER A 80 28.96 42.88 7.88
N THR A 81 28.95 42.38 9.11
CA THR A 81 29.69 41.18 9.53
C THR A 81 29.34 39.92 8.74
N ASN A 82 28.28 39.93 7.91
CA ASN A 82 27.69 38.76 7.25
C ASN A 82 27.38 38.97 5.75
N GLY A 83 28.05 39.88 5.03
CA GLY A 83 27.71 40.19 3.63
C GLY A 83 27.71 38.99 2.66
N LEU A 84 28.60 38.02 2.86
CA LEU A 84 28.61 36.78 2.07
C LEU A 84 27.47 35.82 2.44
N GLU A 85 27.06 35.79 3.71
CA GLU A 85 25.91 34.98 4.14
C GLU A 85 24.60 35.50 3.57
N GLU A 86 24.43 36.83 3.55
CA GLU A 86 23.30 37.52 2.91
C GLU A 86 23.27 37.22 1.41
N ALA A 87 24.41 37.30 0.73
CA ALA A 87 24.52 36.98 -0.70
C ALA A 87 24.07 35.55 -1.02
N VAL A 88 24.50 34.57 -0.21
CA VAL A 88 24.10 33.18 -0.37
C VAL A 88 22.59 33.02 -0.17
N LYS A 89 22.02 33.63 0.88
CA LYS A 89 20.56 33.59 1.14
C LYS A 89 19.75 34.24 0.01
N GLU A 90 20.23 35.36 -0.53
CA GLU A 90 19.57 36.06 -1.64
C GLU A 90 19.57 35.21 -2.91
N CYS A 91 20.68 34.56 -3.27
CA CYS A 91 20.71 33.63 -4.40
C CYS A 91 19.79 32.40 -4.20
N ILE A 92 19.68 31.86 -2.99
CA ILE A 92 18.76 30.76 -2.66
C ILE A 92 17.30 31.23 -2.80
N SER A 93 16.99 32.41 -2.28
CA SER A 93 15.64 32.98 -2.35
C SER A 93 15.24 33.32 -3.78
N ALA A 94 16.16 33.88 -4.57
CA ALA A 94 15.96 34.10 -6.01
C ALA A 94 15.70 32.76 -6.73
N ALA A 95 16.48 31.71 -6.45
CA ALA A 95 16.25 30.39 -7.04
C ALA A 95 14.87 29.82 -6.70
N SER A 96 14.37 30.09 -5.49
CA SER A 96 13.06 29.61 -5.03
C SER A 96 11.89 30.30 -5.73
N ASN A 97 12.09 31.54 -6.20
CA ASN A 97 11.06 32.35 -6.87
C ASN A 97 11.14 32.29 -8.41
N GLU A 98 12.10 31.55 -8.96
CA GLU A 98 12.32 31.36 -10.39
C GLU A 98 11.61 30.08 -10.89
N HIS A 99 11.11 30.10 -12.13
CA HIS A 99 10.37 28.98 -12.71
C HIS A 99 11.18 28.17 -13.73
N ASP A 100 12.21 28.77 -14.37
CA ASP A 100 13.07 28.03 -15.30
C ASP A 100 14.10 27.16 -14.53
N PRO A 101 14.06 25.81 -14.68
CA PRO A 101 15.01 24.91 -14.02
C PRO A 101 16.49 25.21 -14.34
N SER A 102 16.77 25.76 -15.51
CA SER A 102 18.12 26.15 -15.93
C SER A 102 18.63 27.32 -15.11
N ILE A 103 17.78 28.33 -14.91
CA ILE A 103 18.11 29.53 -14.13
C ILE A 103 18.18 29.19 -12.64
N GLN A 104 17.21 28.42 -12.11
CA GLN A 104 17.25 27.87 -10.75
C GLN A 104 18.60 27.17 -10.47
N LYS A 105 19.05 26.31 -11.39
CA LYS A 105 20.32 25.57 -11.26
C LYS A 105 21.54 26.50 -11.22
N ILE A 106 21.54 27.59 -12.00
CA ILE A 106 22.63 28.56 -12.00
C ILE A 106 22.66 29.33 -10.68
N LEU A 107 21.52 29.84 -10.21
CA LEU A 107 21.39 30.56 -8.94
C LEU A 107 21.83 29.68 -7.75
N LEU A 108 21.40 28.42 -7.73
CA LEU A 108 21.83 27.45 -6.72
C LEU A 108 23.33 27.17 -6.79
N LYS A 109 23.93 27.08 -7.98
CA LYS A 109 25.39 26.94 -8.11
C LYS A 109 26.14 28.15 -7.59
N ALA A 110 25.64 29.38 -7.84
CA ALA A 110 26.22 30.59 -7.28
C ALA A 110 26.14 30.60 -5.73
N ALA A 111 25.00 30.18 -5.17
CA ALA A 111 24.85 30.02 -3.72
C ALA A 111 25.82 28.98 -3.13
N LEU A 112 25.96 27.81 -3.79
CA LEU A 112 26.90 26.75 -3.39
C LEU A 112 28.36 27.20 -3.49
N PHE A 113 28.68 28.02 -4.50
CA PHE A 113 29.99 28.66 -4.66
C PHE A 113 30.28 29.61 -3.49
N GLY A 114 29.37 30.54 -3.17
CA GLY A 114 29.53 31.45 -2.03
C GLY A 114 29.67 30.70 -0.69
N ARG A 115 28.89 29.64 -0.52
CA ARG A 115 28.95 28.76 0.66
C ARG A 115 30.34 28.14 0.87
N ALA A 116 31.04 27.74 -0.20
CA ALA A 116 32.38 27.17 -0.08
C ALA A 116 33.34 28.13 0.66
N PHE A 117 33.21 29.44 0.44
CA PHE A 117 34.02 30.46 1.10
C PHE A 117 33.58 30.79 2.53
N LEU A 118 32.36 30.44 2.94
CA LEU A 118 31.93 30.50 4.34
C LEU A 118 32.58 29.39 5.17
N CYS A 119 32.79 28.20 4.58
CA CYS A 119 33.38 27.04 5.26
C CYS A 119 34.90 27.17 5.50
N VAL A 120 35.63 27.96 4.70
CA VAL A 120 37.10 28.08 4.79
C VAL A 120 37.58 28.75 6.09
N ASN A 121 36.72 29.52 6.76
CA ASN A 121 37.05 30.16 8.05
C ASN A 121 37.06 29.19 9.27
N LEU A 122 36.84 27.87 9.05
CA LEU A 122 36.78 26.83 10.07
C LEU A 122 38.12 26.13 10.36
N ASN A 123 39.17 26.38 9.58
CA ASN A 123 40.49 25.76 9.80
C ASN A 123 41.22 26.28 11.06
N ASN A 124 40.59 27.18 11.83
CA ASN A 124 41.06 27.60 13.15
C ASN A 124 40.37 26.73 14.22
N PRO A 125 41.09 25.88 14.97
CA PRO A 125 40.50 24.92 15.93
C PRO A 125 39.77 25.54 17.12
N LYS A 126 39.74 26.88 17.23
CA LYS A 126 38.97 27.65 18.24
C LYS A 126 37.58 28.09 17.76
N ASN A 127 37.26 27.92 16.47
CA ASN A 127 35.95 28.25 15.91
C ASN A 127 35.18 26.96 15.65
N SER A 128 34.49 26.44 16.67
CA SER A 128 33.41 25.47 16.47
C SER A 128 32.48 25.96 15.35
N ILE A 129 31.93 25.04 14.55
CA ILE A 129 31.00 25.33 13.44
C ILE A 129 30.03 26.42 13.89
N ARG A 130 30.12 27.61 13.27
CA ARG A 130 29.19 28.70 13.59
C ARG A 130 27.77 28.19 13.29
N PRO A 131 26.81 28.31 14.23
CA PRO A 131 25.43 27.85 14.04
C PRO A 131 24.80 28.34 12.72
N THR A 132 25.18 29.53 12.26
CA THR A 132 24.73 30.15 11.02
C THR A 132 25.12 29.38 9.75
N VAL A 133 26.31 28.75 9.71
CA VAL A 133 26.76 27.99 8.53
C VAL A 133 25.98 26.68 8.40
N SER A 134 25.67 26.02 9.53
CA SER A 134 24.79 24.84 9.54
C SER A 134 23.40 25.20 9.02
N LEU A 135 22.83 26.31 9.49
CA LEU A 135 21.51 26.77 9.08
C LEU A 135 21.42 27.04 7.56
N ILE A 136 22.46 27.64 6.98
CA ILE A 136 22.51 27.89 5.52
C ILE A 136 22.64 26.57 4.74
N ASN A 137 23.34 25.57 5.28
CA ASN A 137 23.44 24.24 4.67
C ASN A 137 22.07 23.54 4.62
N ASP A 138 21.35 23.58 5.74
CA ASP A 138 20.02 22.99 5.86
C ASP A 138 19.04 23.70 4.93
N LEU A 139 19.07 25.04 4.90
CA LEU A 139 18.27 25.85 3.99
C LEU A 139 18.52 25.50 2.51
N CYS A 140 19.79 25.50 2.07
CA CYS A 140 20.16 25.09 0.71
C CYS A 140 19.61 23.70 0.36
N THR A 141 19.79 22.74 1.27
CA THR A 141 19.40 21.35 1.04
C THR A 141 17.88 21.21 0.91
N ASN A 142 17.14 21.92 1.78
CA ASN A 142 15.68 21.96 1.73
C ASN A 142 15.18 22.58 0.42
N VAL A 143 15.68 23.76 0.04
CA VAL A 143 15.27 24.44 -1.20
C VAL A 143 15.57 23.60 -2.44
N ILE A 144 16.76 22.97 -2.53
CA ILE A 144 17.10 22.08 -3.65
C ILE A 144 16.10 20.91 -3.74
N ARG A 145 15.77 20.31 -2.60
CA ARG A 145 14.84 19.18 -2.52
C ARG A 145 13.42 19.60 -2.93
N ASP A 146 12.97 20.75 -2.44
CA ASP A 146 11.62 21.27 -2.68
C ASP A 146 11.48 21.73 -4.15
N LEU A 147 12.49 22.39 -4.72
CA LEU A 147 12.50 22.74 -6.16
C LEU A 147 12.52 21.51 -7.06
N ARG A 148 13.26 20.46 -6.69
CA ARG A 148 13.19 19.16 -7.40
C ARG A 148 11.77 18.60 -7.40
N LEU A 149 11.08 18.65 -6.26
CA LEU A 149 9.70 18.21 -6.16
C LEU A 149 8.78 19.05 -7.06
N ILE A 150 8.86 20.39 -6.93
CA ILE A 150 8.04 21.35 -7.68
C ILE A 150 8.21 21.18 -9.20
N ASN A 151 9.45 21.07 -9.67
CA ASN A 151 9.73 20.86 -11.09
C ASN A 151 9.16 19.53 -11.60
N ASN A 152 9.19 18.47 -10.79
CA ASN A 152 8.56 17.20 -11.15
C ASN A 152 7.03 17.32 -11.18
N LEU A 153 6.41 18.06 -10.25
CA LEU A 153 4.97 18.31 -10.24
C LEU A 153 4.48 19.04 -11.51
N GLN A 154 5.32 19.90 -12.09
CA GLN A 154 5.04 20.57 -13.36
C GLN A 154 5.10 19.65 -14.59
N HIS A 155 5.78 18.51 -14.50
CA HIS A 155 5.92 17.59 -15.63
C HIS A 155 4.55 17.14 -16.15
N ILE A 156 4.40 17.02 -17.48
CA ILE A 156 3.09 16.81 -18.13
C ILE A 156 2.33 15.57 -17.64
N ASN A 157 3.05 14.51 -17.27
CA ASN A 157 2.44 13.30 -16.70
C ASN A 157 1.74 13.55 -15.36
N ILE A 158 2.24 14.52 -14.58
CA ILE A 158 1.67 14.91 -13.29
C ILE A 158 0.74 16.11 -13.47
N SER A 159 1.09 17.10 -14.30
CA SER A 159 0.24 18.27 -14.61
C SER A 159 -0.31 18.95 -13.35
N MET A 160 0.56 19.23 -12.39
CA MET A 160 0.20 19.84 -11.11
C MET A 160 1.16 20.98 -10.73
N PRO A 161 1.38 21.96 -11.63
CA PRO A 161 2.37 23.01 -11.39
C PRO A 161 1.96 23.87 -10.20
N ILE A 162 2.85 23.95 -9.21
CA ILE A 162 2.71 24.79 -8.03
C ILE A 162 3.96 25.67 -7.91
N THR A 163 3.82 26.87 -7.36
CA THR A 163 4.97 27.71 -7.07
C THR A 163 5.59 27.34 -5.72
N TYR A 164 6.81 27.83 -5.45
CA TYR A 164 7.46 27.62 -4.16
C TYR A 164 6.63 28.20 -3.00
N LYS A 165 6.09 29.42 -3.17
CA LYS A 165 5.21 30.06 -2.18
C LYS A 165 3.93 29.25 -1.93
N GLN A 166 3.33 28.70 -3.00
CA GLN A 166 2.17 27.83 -2.87
C GLN A 166 2.50 26.56 -2.11
N PHE A 167 3.67 25.95 -2.38
CA PHE A 167 4.15 24.77 -1.67
C PHE A 167 4.38 25.06 -0.18
N GLU A 168 5.02 26.17 0.16
CA GLU A 168 5.23 26.60 1.55
C GLU A 168 3.89 26.79 2.29
N LEU A 169 2.88 27.33 1.63
CA LEU A 169 1.57 27.56 2.22
C LEU A 169 0.79 26.26 2.46
N ILE A 170 0.71 25.38 1.46
CA ILE A 170 -0.08 24.13 1.58
C ILE A 170 0.64 23.07 2.41
N GLY A 171 1.97 23.06 2.36
CA GLY A 171 2.81 22.04 2.98
C GLY A 171 2.74 20.66 2.31
N SER A 172 3.64 19.78 2.73
CA SER A 172 3.80 18.42 2.19
C SER A 172 2.55 17.56 2.39
N ARG A 173 1.86 17.70 3.53
CA ARG A 173 0.69 16.90 3.88
C ARG A 173 -0.48 17.12 2.91
N ILE A 174 -0.82 18.38 2.63
CA ILE A 174 -1.92 18.70 1.70
C ILE A 174 -1.53 18.35 0.27
N LEU A 175 -0.25 18.51 -0.10
CA LEU A 175 0.26 18.08 -1.40
C LEU A 175 0.04 16.57 -1.60
N ILE A 176 0.36 15.74 -0.61
CA ILE A 176 0.14 14.29 -0.66
C ILE A 176 -1.35 14.00 -0.81
N ASP A 177 -2.22 14.68 -0.06
CA ASP A 177 -3.66 14.47 -0.16
C ASP A 177 -4.19 14.80 -1.57
N ARG A 178 -3.65 15.83 -2.22
CA ARG A 178 -3.97 16.16 -3.62
C ARG A 178 -3.47 15.10 -4.60
N LEU A 179 -2.28 14.55 -4.39
CA LEU A 179 -1.73 13.45 -5.21
C LEU A 179 -2.58 12.18 -5.10
N LEU A 180 -2.98 11.83 -3.87
CA LEU A 180 -3.82 10.66 -3.60
C LEU A 180 -5.18 10.76 -4.27
N ARG A 181 -5.82 11.94 -4.25
CA ARG A 181 -7.10 12.18 -4.96
C ARG A 181 -6.99 12.04 -6.48
N ARG A 182 -5.77 12.06 -7.03
CA ARG A 182 -5.50 11.86 -8.46
C ARG A 182 -4.95 10.46 -8.77
N ASN A 183 -4.98 9.56 -7.80
CA ASN A 183 -4.51 8.17 -7.90
C ASN A 183 -3.01 8.05 -8.19
N LEU A 184 -2.22 9.08 -7.87
CA LEU A 184 -0.76 9.12 -8.10
C LEU A 184 0.00 8.54 -6.90
N HIS A 185 -0.33 7.31 -6.49
CA HIS A 185 0.20 6.69 -5.26
C HIS A 185 1.71 6.43 -5.31
N GLU A 186 2.23 5.98 -6.46
CA GLU A 186 3.66 5.73 -6.65
C GLU A 186 4.47 7.02 -6.53
N PHE A 187 4.01 8.07 -7.22
CA PHE A 187 4.63 9.38 -7.13
C PHE A 187 4.55 9.93 -5.71
N ALA A 188 3.39 9.87 -5.06
CA ALA A 188 3.24 10.29 -3.65
C ALA A 188 4.24 9.57 -2.72
N THR A 189 4.50 8.28 -2.95
CA THR A 189 5.48 7.50 -2.19
C THR A 189 6.92 7.97 -2.46
N SER A 190 7.23 8.36 -3.70
CA SER A 190 8.53 8.98 -4.00
C SER A 190 8.67 10.36 -3.35
N VAL A 191 7.59 11.13 -3.27
CA VAL A 191 7.57 12.44 -2.60
C VAL A 191 7.83 12.28 -1.09
N THR A 192 7.19 11.33 -0.40
CA THR A 192 7.42 11.12 1.05
C THR A 192 8.86 10.74 1.35
N LYS A 193 9.46 9.87 0.51
CA LYS A 193 10.88 9.49 0.58
C LYS A 193 11.80 10.68 0.35
N LEU A 194 11.52 11.48 -0.70
CA LEU A 194 12.28 12.68 -1.02
C LEU A 194 12.25 13.65 0.17
N LEU A 195 11.06 13.91 0.72
CA LEU A 195 10.83 14.84 1.83
C LEU A 195 11.23 14.29 3.21
N ARG A 196 11.67 13.04 3.30
CA ARG A 196 12.06 12.37 4.56
C ARG A 196 10.95 12.43 5.61
N MET A 197 9.71 12.23 5.18
CA MET A 197 8.56 12.24 6.08
C MET A 197 8.57 11.01 6.99
N PRO A 198 8.07 11.13 8.24
CA PRO A 198 7.91 9.97 9.10
C PRO A 198 6.93 8.98 8.45
N PRO A 199 7.11 7.66 8.65
CA PRO A 199 6.30 6.63 7.99
C PRO A 199 4.80 6.76 8.33
N GLU A 200 4.47 7.24 9.53
CA GLU A 200 3.10 7.48 9.99
C GLU A 200 2.35 8.52 9.14
N GLU A 201 3.00 9.63 8.80
CA GLU A 201 2.40 10.70 8.00
C GLU A 201 2.58 10.50 6.49
N GLY A 202 3.60 9.72 6.11
CA GLY A 202 3.98 9.43 4.73
C GLY A 202 3.43 8.09 4.23
N GLU A 203 4.30 7.07 4.20
CA GLU A 203 4.04 5.79 3.53
C GLU A 203 2.81 5.06 4.06
N ASN A 204 2.63 4.98 5.39
CA ASN A 204 1.51 4.25 5.99
C ASN A 204 0.16 4.85 5.57
N ARG A 205 0.08 6.19 5.53
CA ARG A 205 -1.13 6.90 5.11
C ARG A 205 -1.47 6.65 3.64
N ILE A 206 -0.45 6.65 2.78
CA ILE A 206 -0.60 6.36 1.34
C ILE A 206 -1.14 4.95 1.15
N LEU A 207 -0.57 3.96 1.86
CA LEU A 207 -1.00 2.56 1.79
C LEU A 207 -2.45 2.38 2.26
N VAL A 208 -2.84 3.00 3.36
CA VAL A 208 -4.22 2.95 3.86
C VAL A 208 -5.18 3.55 2.84
N GLN A 209 -4.86 4.74 2.31
CA GLN A 209 -5.72 5.39 1.32
C GLN A 209 -5.83 4.59 0.02
N TRP A 210 -4.73 4.00 -0.43
CA TRP A 210 -4.70 3.13 -1.60
C TRP A 210 -5.58 1.89 -1.39
N ALA A 211 -5.45 1.20 -0.25
CA ALA A 211 -6.27 0.03 0.07
C ALA A 211 -7.76 0.38 0.16
N VAL A 212 -8.11 1.51 0.78
CA VAL A 212 -9.51 2.00 0.81
C VAL A 212 -10.02 2.25 -0.60
N GLN A 213 -9.19 2.83 -1.45
CA GLN A 213 -9.59 3.11 -2.82
C GLN A 213 -9.78 1.85 -3.66
N GLU A 214 -8.88 0.88 -3.54
CA GLU A 214 -9.01 -0.43 -4.20
C GLU A 214 -10.31 -1.14 -3.78
N LEU A 215 -10.66 -1.10 -2.48
CA LEU A 215 -11.92 -1.64 -1.98
C LEU A 215 -13.15 -0.92 -2.55
N VAL A 216 -13.08 0.40 -2.71
CA VAL A 216 -14.16 1.20 -3.31
C VAL A 216 -14.32 0.88 -4.80
N ASP A 217 -13.22 0.72 -5.53
CA ASP A 217 -13.22 0.36 -6.94
C ASP A 217 -13.79 -1.05 -7.15
N ASP A 218 -13.44 -2.01 -6.27
CA ASP A 218 -13.99 -3.36 -6.26
C ASP A 218 -15.50 -3.37 -5.97
N GLU A 219 -15.96 -2.58 -5.00
CA GLU A 219 -17.37 -2.45 -4.68
C GLU A 219 -18.14 -1.79 -5.83
N ALA A 220 -17.59 -0.75 -6.47
CA ALA A 220 -18.19 -0.11 -7.63
C ALA A 220 -18.31 -1.11 -8.81
N ARG A 221 -17.28 -1.94 -9.02
CA ARG A 221 -17.29 -3.02 -10.01
C ARG A 221 -18.36 -4.07 -9.68
N LEU A 222 -18.53 -4.42 -8.41
CA LEU A 222 -19.56 -5.35 -7.96
C LEU A 222 -20.96 -4.80 -8.22
N ILE A 223 -21.21 -3.55 -7.86
CA ILE A 223 -22.49 -2.89 -8.09
C ILE A 223 -22.83 -2.85 -9.59
N ALA A 224 -21.85 -2.55 -10.45
CA ALA A 224 -22.05 -2.56 -11.90
C ALA A 224 -22.41 -3.96 -12.42
N LYS A 225 -21.76 -5.01 -11.89
CA LYS A 225 -22.07 -6.41 -12.24
C LYS A 225 -23.42 -6.88 -11.71
N GLN A 226 -23.79 -6.47 -10.50
CA GLN A 226 -25.12 -6.72 -9.94
C GLN A 226 -26.21 -6.09 -10.81
N ASP A 227 -26.03 -4.85 -11.26
CA ASP A 227 -26.97 -4.16 -12.16
C ASP A 227 -27.11 -4.87 -13.52
N GLU A 228 -26.00 -5.39 -14.08
CA GLU A 228 -26.02 -6.23 -15.29
C GLU A 228 -26.81 -7.53 -15.06
N LEU A 229 -26.59 -8.19 -13.92
CA LEU A 229 -27.26 -9.44 -13.56
C LEU A 229 -28.75 -9.25 -13.27
N GLU A 230 -29.16 -8.17 -12.60
CA GLU A 230 -30.59 -7.86 -12.38
C GLU A 230 -31.34 -7.63 -13.70
N LYS A 231 -30.70 -7.01 -14.68
CA LYS A 231 -31.27 -6.83 -16.03
C LYS A 231 -31.41 -8.15 -16.79
N LYS A 232 -30.47 -9.08 -16.59
CA LYS A 232 -30.45 -10.40 -17.23
C LYS A 232 -31.40 -11.39 -16.54
N LEU A 233 -31.46 -11.35 -15.22
CA LEU A 233 -32.15 -12.29 -14.34
C LEU A 233 -33.39 -11.59 -13.78
N TYR A 234 -34.52 -11.74 -14.47
CA TYR A 234 -35.81 -11.19 -14.03
C TYR A 234 -36.15 -11.64 -12.60
N ASN A 235 -36.68 -10.73 -11.77
CA ASN A 235 -37.11 -10.96 -10.38
C ASN A 235 -35.99 -11.31 -9.38
N VAL A 236 -34.78 -10.76 -9.55
CA VAL A 236 -33.71 -10.87 -8.54
C VAL A 236 -33.29 -9.48 -8.10
N GLN A 237 -33.10 -9.27 -6.79
CA GLN A 237 -32.56 -8.05 -6.21
C GLN A 237 -31.20 -8.36 -5.60
N LEU A 238 -30.14 -7.88 -6.24
CA LEU A 238 -28.74 -8.12 -5.94
C LEU A 238 -27.99 -6.85 -5.56
N LYS A 239 -28.43 -5.68 -6.04
CA LYS A 239 -27.70 -4.42 -5.90
C LYS A 239 -27.50 -4.02 -4.44
N GLY A 240 -26.25 -3.76 -4.05
CA GLY A 240 -25.87 -3.35 -2.70
C GLY A 240 -25.71 -4.49 -1.70
N LEU A 241 -25.85 -5.74 -2.15
CA LEU A 241 -25.47 -6.90 -1.35
C LEU A 241 -23.96 -7.11 -1.39
N SER A 242 -23.41 -7.75 -0.36
CA SER A 242 -22.01 -8.17 -0.38
C SER A 242 -21.78 -9.20 -1.51
N LEU A 243 -20.53 -9.35 -1.96
CA LEU A 243 -20.17 -10.40 -2.92
C LEU A 243 -20.62 -11.79 -2.46
N VAL A 244 -20.52 -12.08 -1.15
CA VAL A 244 -20.93 -13.36 -0.58
C VAL A 244 -22.43 -13.55 -0.68
N ASP A 245 -23.22 -12.56 -0.26
CA ASP A 245 -24.68 -12.65 -0.30
C ASP A 245 -25.20 -12.73 -1.75
N THR A 246 -24.54 -12.00 -2.66
CA THR A 246 -24.81 -12.07 -4.11
C THR A 246 -24.58 -13.49 -4.63
N LEU A 247 -23.44 -14.11 -4.28
CA LEU A 247 -23.15 -15.49 -4.66
C LEU A 247 -24.14 -16.48 -4.04
N GLU A 248 -24.54 -16.31 -2.78
CA GLU A 248 -25.52 -17.18 -2.13
C GLU A 248 -26.87 -17.18 -2.86
N ILE A 249 -27.33 -16.02 -3.34
CA ILE A 249 -28.57 -15.91 -4.12
C ILE A 249 -28.42 -16.58 -5.49
N LEU A 250 -27.31 -16.32 -6.19
CA LEU A 250 -27.08 -16.86 -7.54
C LEU A 250 -26.89 -18.38 -7.53
N LEU A 251 -26.26 -18.95 -6.51
CA LEU A 251 -25.94 -20.39 -6.46
C LEU A 251 -27.14 -21.33 -6.46
N ILE A 252 -28.32 -20.84 -6.05
CA ILE A 252 -29.54 -21.65 -5.94
C ILE A 252 -30.18 -21.87 -7.32
N ASN A 253 -30.24 -20.80 -8.12
CA ASN A 253 -31.03 -20.74 -9.35
C ASN A 253 -30.19 -20.51 -10.61
N PHE A 254 -28.99 -19.94 -10.46
CA PHE A 254 -28.15 -19.41 -11.55
C PHE A 254 -26.66 -19.77 -11.32
N GLU A 255 -26.37 -21.06 -11.11
CA GLU A 255 -25.02 -21.56 -10.75
C GLU A 255 -23.93 -21.13 -11.76
N LYS A 256 -24.27 -21.06 -13.06
CA LYS A 256 -23.32 -20.61 -14.11
C LYS A 256 -22.92 -19.15 -13.92
N ASP A 257 -23.86 -18.29 -13.56
CA ASP A 257 -23.60 -16.86 -13.32
C ASP A 257 -22.84 -16.66 -12.01
N ALA A 258 -23.09 -17.50 -11.00
CA ALA A 258 -22.29 -17.54 -9.77
C ALA A 258 -20.82 -17.94 -10.05
N ASP A 259 -20.60 -18.93 -10.92
CA ASP A 259 -19.24 -19.36 -11.30
C ASP A 259 -18.49 -18.28 -12.09
N THR A 260 -19.18 -17.51 -12.94
CA THR A 260 -18.56 -16.35 -13.62
C THR A 260 -18.22 -15.24 -12.63
N LEU A 261 -19.15 -14.90 -11.72
CA LEU A 261 -18.92 -13.86 -10.72
C LEU A 261 -17.75 -14.23 -9.78
N ARG A 262 -17.64 -15.50 -9.39
CA ARG A 262 -16.50 -16.02 -8.63
C ARG A 262 -15.17 -15.79 -9.35
N LYS A 263 -15.12 -16.05 -10.67
CA LYS A 263 -13.89 -15.85 -11.47
C LYS A 263 -13.54 -14.37 -11.60
N ASP A 264 -14.53 -13.52 -11.87
CA ASP A 264 -14.34 -12.08 -12.05
C ASP A 264 -13.77 -11.41 -10.78
N PHE A 265 -14.19 -11.87 -9.60
CA PHE A 265 -13.72 -11.37 -8.30
C PHE A 265 -12.63 -12.24 -7.65
N ASN A 266 -12.05 -13.19 -8.39
CA ASN A 266 -10.97 -14.07 -7.92
C ASN A 266 -11.24 -14.73 -6.55
N VAL A 267 -12.47 -15.20 -6.34
CA VAL A 267 -12.84 -15.85 -5.08
C VAL A 267 -12.19 -17.23 -5.01
N ASN A 268 -11.27 -17.38 -4.06
CA ASN A 268 -10.55 -18.63 -3.80
C ASN A 268 -11.50 -19.83 -3.69
N ASP A 269 -11.16 -20.93 -4.36
CA ASP A 269 -11.87 -22.22 -4.37
C ASP A 269 -12.35 -22.65 -2.99
N LYS A 270 -11.47 -22.62 -1.98
CA LYS A 270 -11.85 -23.02 -0.62
C LYS A 270 -13.00 -22.18 -0.07
N ARG A 271 -12.94 -20.85 -0.28
CA ARG A 271 -13.99 -19.91 0.15
C ARG A 271 -15.28 -20.13 -0.63
N TYR A 272 -15.17 -20.33 -1.94
CA TYR A 272 -16.34 -20.56 -2.79
C TYR A 272 -17.08 -21.86 -2.42
N TRP A 273 -16.37 -22.94 -2.11
CA TRP A 273 -16.97 -24.19 -1.63
C TRP A 273 -17.71 -23.99 -0.31
N TRP A 274 -17.13 -23.25 0.64
CA TRP A 274 -17.80 -22.90 1.90
C TRP A 274 -19.10 -22.13 1.67
N ILE A 275 -19.06 -21.08 0.83
CA ILE A 275 -20.24 -20.28 0.48
C ILE A 275 -21.32 -21.18 -0.13
N LYS A 276 -20.93 -22.09 -1.03
CA LYS A 276 -21.85 -22.98 -1.73
C LYS A 276 -22.56 -24.00 -0.83
N ILE A 277 -21.83 -24.62 0.09
CA ILE A 277 -22.41 -25.53 1.08
C ILE A 277 -23.39 -24.77 1.98
N GLN A 278 -23.00 -23.58 2.45
CA GLN A 278 -23.85 -22.75 3.30
C GLN A 278 -25.11 -22.27 2.55
N ALA A 279 -24.98 -21.83 1.30
CA ALA A 279 -26.09 -21.39 0.45
C ALA A 279 -27.13 -22.49 0.26
N TYR A 280 -26.70 -23.70 -0.13
CA TYR A 280 -27.60 -24.83 -0.33
C TYR A 280 -28.33 -25.23 0.96
N ALA A 281 -27.62 -25.22 2.09
CA ALA A 281 -28.24 -25.58 3.37
C ALA A 281 -29.23 -24.52 3.87
N LYS A 282 -28.88 -23.23 3.81
CA LYS A 282 -29.79 -22.12 4.17
C LYS A 282 -31.11 -22.17 3.40
N LYS A 283 -31.09 -22.70 2.17
CA LYS A 283 -32.24 -22.77 1.27
C LYS A 283 -32.89 -24.16 1.23
N ASN A 284 -32.46 -25.08 2.08
CA ASN A 284 -32.92 -26.47 2.12
C ASN A 284 -32.78 -27.22 0.77
N ALA A 285 -31.82 -26.83 -0.06
CA ALA A 285 -31.53 -27.45 -1.36
C ALA A 285 -30.62 -28.68 -1.20
N TRP A 286 -31.08 -29.66 -0.42
CA TRP A 286 -30.30 -30.85 -0.03
C TRP A 286 -29.91 -31.73 -1.22
N THR A 287 -30.76 -31.81 -2.25
CA THR A 287 -30.49 -32.57 -3.48
C THR A 287 -29.30 -31.99 -4.24
N GLN A 288 -29.26 -30.67 -4.39
CA GLN A 288 -28.15 -29.94 -5.02
C GLN A 288 -26.87 -30.08 -4.20
N LEU A 289 -26.96 -30.03 -2.87
CA LEU A 289 -25.82 -30.24 -1.97
C LEU A 289 -25.22 -31.65 -2.13
N LEU A 290 -26.07 -32.68 -2.21
CA LEU A 290 -25.64 -34.07 -2.42
C LEU A 290 -24.99 -34.26 -3.77
N GLU A 291 -25.54 -33.67 -4.83
CA GLU A 291 -24.94 -33.70 -6.16
C GLU A 291 -23.59 -32.98 -6.19
N PHE A 292 -23.50 -31.82 -5.55
CA PHE A 292 -22.27 -31.07 -5.41
C PHE A 292 -21.18 -31.87 -4.69
N GLY A 293 -21.55 -32.57 -3.61
CA GLY A 293 -20.64 -33.45 -2.88
C GLY A 293 -20.31 -34.78 -3.57
N LYS A 294 -20.79 -35.04 -4.81
CA LYS A 294 -20.28 -36.15 -5.65
C LYS A 294 -19.03 -35.77 -6.43
N LYS A 295 -18.69 -34.48 -6.53
CA LYS A 295 -17.51 -34.02 -7.28
C LYS A 295 -16.24 -34.56 -6.62
N PRO A 296 -15.26 -35.07 -7.40
CA PRO A 296 -14.03 -35.61 -6.84
C PRO A 296 -13.23 -34.51 -6.14
N THR A 297 -12.65 -34.86 -5.00
CA THR A 297 -11.73 -34.04 -4.18
C THR A 297 -12.24 -32.64 -3.79
N SER A 298 -12.96 -32.57 -2.67
CA SER A 298 -13.29 -31.30 -2.01
C SER A 298 -12.01 -30.63 -1.47
N PRO A 299 -11.70 -29.37 -1.83
CA PRO A 299 -10.51 -28.65 -1.34
C PRO A 299 -10.61 -28.28 0.15
N ILE A 300 -11.80 -28.42 0.75
CA ILE A 300 -12.08 -28.16 2.16
C ILE A 300 -12.42 -29.44 2.95
N GLY A 301 -12.39 -30.60 2.30
CA GLY A 301 -12.84 -31.86 2.86
C GLY A 301 -14.37 -31.97 2.99
N TYR A 302 -14.83 -32.99 3.69
CA TYR A 302 -16.25 -33.30 3.92
C TYR A 302 -16.76 -32.90 5.30
N GLU A 303 -15.87 -32.56 6.25
CA GLU A 303 -16.26 -32.02 7.56
C GLU A 303 -17.22 -30.82 7.45
N PRO A 304 -17.00 -29.82 6.56
CA PRO A 304 -17.92 -28.71 6.36
C PRO A 304 -19.33 -29.12 5.91
N PHE A 305 -19.44 -30.16 5.06
CA PHE A 305 -20.71 -30.68 4.59
C PHE A 305 -21.51 -31.30 5.75
N VAL A 306 -20.81 -32.08 6.58
CA VAL A 306 -21.38 -32.75 7.76
C VAL A 306 -21.84 -31.74 8.80
N ASP A 307 -21.02 -30.75 9.13
CA ASP A 307 -21.35 -29.71 10.11
C ASP A 307 -22.61 -28.95 9.73
N VAL A 308 -22.77 -28.62 8.45
CA VAL A 308 -23.92 -27.88 7.95
C VAL A 308 -25.19 -28.75 7.94
N CYS A 309 -25.08 -30.05 7.64
CA CYS A 309 -26.21 -30.98 7.75
C CYS A 309 -26.66 -31.18 9.21
N ILE A 310 -25.72 -31.27 10.16
CA ILE A 310 -26.01 -31.39 11.59
C ILE A 310 -26.72 -30.13 12.11
N ARG A 311 -26.21 -28.93 11.78
CA ARG A 311 -26.86 -27.66 12.14
C ARG A 311 -28.29 -27.55 11.63
N SER A 312 -28.58 -28.21 10.52
CA SER A 312 -29.91 -28.23 9.89
C SER A 312 -30.75 -29.45 10.27
N GLN A 313 -30.32 -30.22 11.29
CA GLN A 313 -31.00 -31.40 11.82
C GLN A 313 -31.25 -32.52 10.77
N LYS A 314 -30.40 -32.61 9.75
CA LYS A 314 -30.46 -33.66 8.70
C LYS A 314 -29.36 -34.70 8.94
N LEU A 315 -29.55 -35.55 9.96
CA LEU A 315 -28.58 -36.57 10.35
C LEU A 315 -28.34 -37.62 9.26
N ASP A 316 -29.37 -38.01 8.51
CA ASP A 316 -29.23 -39.02 7.44
C ASP A 316 -28.34 -38.53 6.28
N GLU A 317 -28.45 -37.24 5.92
CA GLU A 317 -27.58 -36.64 4.90
C GLU A 317 -26.16 -36.44 5.43
N ALA A 318 -26.01 -36.10 6.72
CA ALA A 318 -24.71 -36.03 7.38
C ALA A 318 -23.98 -37.39 7.34
N ARG A 319 -24.69 -38.51 7.56
CA ARG A 319 -24.16 -39.88 7.44
C ARG A 319 -23.64 -40.18 6.04
N ARG A 320 -24.41 -39.81 5.01
CA ARG A 320 -24.00 -40.02 3.61
C ARG A 320 -22.74 -39.25 3.24
N PHE A 321 -22.54 -38.04 3.78
CA PHE A 321 -21.29 -37.30 3.58
C PHE A 321 -20.13 -37.85 4.41
N ALA A 322 -20.40 -38.38 5.62
CA ALA A 322 -19.39 -39.08 6.41
C ALA A 322 -18.90 -40.36 5.71
N ASP A 323 -19.79 -41.18 5.16
CA ASP A 323 -19.39 -42.37 4.39
C ASP A 323 -18.57 -42.00 3.15
N ARG A 324 -18.91 -40.90 2.49
CA ARG A 324 -18.16 -40.43 1.32
C ARG A 324 -16.78 -39.87 1.69
N SER A 325 -16.64 -39.31 2.89
CA SER A 325 -15.36 -38.78 3.37
C SER A 325 -14.26 -39.86 3.46
N ILE A 326 -14.63 -41.14 3.60
CA ILE A 326 -13.72 -42.31 3.62
C ILE A 326 -12.88 -42.39 2.33
N TYR A 327 -13.49 -42.04 1.20
CA TYR A 327 -12.86 -42.16 -0.13
C TYR A 327 -12.27 -40.84 -0.61
N SER A 328 -12.22 -39.83 0.25
CA SER A 328 -11.73 -38.49 -0.06
C SER A 328 -10.24 -38.34 0.30
N SER A 329 -9.66 -37.20 -0.11
CA SER A 329 -8.22 -36.87 -0.01
C SER A 329 -7.60 -37.07 1.40
N LYS A 330 -6.26 -37.03 1.48
CA LYS A 330 -5.48 -37.04 2.75
C LYS A 330 -5.98 -36.07 3.83
N LEU A 331 -6.60 -34.95 3.45
CA LEU A 331 -7.12 -33.95 4.39
C LEU A 331 -8.28 -34.52 5.23
N ASP A 332 -9.11 -35.37 4.61
CA ASP A 332 -10.23 -36.00 5.30
C ASP A 332 -9.73 -37.14 6.20
N ASP A 333 -8.70 -37.89 5.79
CA ASP A 333 -8.13 -38.99 6.58
C ASP A 333 -7.84 -38.59 8.03
N GLU A 334 -7.21 -37.44 8.28
CA GLU A 334 -6.93 -36.96 9.64
C GLU A 334 -8.19 -36.50 10.40
N ARG A 335 -9.22 -36.07 9.67
CA ARG A 335 -10.47 -35.53 10.23
C ARG A 335 -11.58 -36.57 10.39
N LEU A 336 -11.47 -37.74 9.73
CA LEU A 336 -12.45 -38.82 9.74
C LEU A 336 -12.98 -39.19 11.13
N PRO A 337 -12.14 -39.35 12.18
CA PRO A 337 -12.66 -39.72 13.50
C PRO A 337 -13.62 -38.68 14.09
N PHE A 338 -13.32 -37.39 13.86
CA PHE A 338 -14.15 -36.28 14.32
C PHE A 338 -15.45 -36.21 13.53
N ILE A 339 -15.40 -36.45 12.22
CA ILE A 339 -16.58 -36.49 11.36
C ILE A 339 -17.54 -37.60 11.81
N PHE A 340 -17.05 -38.83 11.99
CA PHE A 340 -17.87 -39.96 12.44
C PHE A 340 -18.43 -39.75 13.85
N ALA A 341 -17.62 -39.20 14.76
CA ALA A 341 -18.08 -38.86 16.11
C ALA A 341 -19.24 -37.86 16.09
N LYS A 342 -19.14 -36.80 15.26
CA LYS A 342 -20.20 -35.79 15.10
C LYS A 342 -21.52 -36.38 14.59
N VAL A 343 -21.46 -37.47 13.82
CA VAL A 343 -22.62 -38.13 13.20
C VAL A 343 -23.16 -39.32 14.02
N GLN A 344 -22.58 -39.56 15.20
CA GLN A 344 -22.91 -40.68 16.11
C GLN A 344 -22.60 -42.08 15.53
N MET A 345 -21.62 -42.18 14.64
CA MET A 345 -21.07 -43.45 14.14
C MET A 345 -19.86 -43.83 15.00
N VAL A 346 -20.14 -44.37 16.18
CA VAL A 346 -19.16 -44.49 17.27
C VAL A 346 -18.08 -45.53 16.97
N ASP A 347 -18.46 -46.69 16.42
CA ASP A 347 -17.51 -47.77 16.15
C ASP A 347 -16.54 -47.39 15.02
N GLU A 348 -17.04 -46.74 13.98
CA GLU A 348 -16.26 -46.23 12.86
C GLU A 348 -15.33 -45.09 13.29
N ALA A 349 -15.80 -44.20 14.18
CA ALA A 349 -14.98 -43.13 14.75
C ALA A 349 -13.80 -43.68 15.54
N ILE A 350 -14.04 -44.69 16.39
CA ILE A 350 -13.00 -45.34 17.21
C ILE A 350 -11.99 -46.06 16.31
N ASN A 351 -12.45 -46.87 15.36
CA ASN A 351 -11.57 -47.58 14.44
C ASN A 351 -10.70 -46.63 13.62
N SER A 352 -11.26 -45.50 13.17
CA SER A 352 -10.52 -44.46 12.45
C SER A 352 -9.49 -43.76 13.34
N ALA A 353 -9.84 -43.44 14.59
CA ALA A 353 -8.92 -42.82 15.55
C ALA A 353 -7.74 -43.74 15.89
N ILE A 354 -8.00 -45.04 16.04
CA ILE A 354 -6.97 -46.06 16.29
C ILE A 354 -6.03 -46.18 15.08
N LYS A 355 -6.57 -46.19 13.85
CA LYS A 355 -5.77 -46.25 12.63
C LYS A 355 -4.82 -45.07 12.49
N LEU A 356 -5.28 -43.86 12.86
CA LEU A 356 -4.48 -42.63 12.86
C LEU A 356 -3.55 -42.50 14.07
N LYS A 357 -3.74 -43.34 15.11
CA LYS A 357 -3.04 -43.24 16.40
C LYS A 357 -3.18 -41.86 17.06
N SER A 358 -4.33 -41.21 16.89
CA SER A 358 -4.57 -39.87 17.44
C SER A 358 -5.26 -39.94 18.80
N ILE A 359 -4.54 -39.56 19.87
CA ILE A 359 -5.08 -39.47 21.22
C ILE A 359 -6.15 -38.38 21.32
N GLU A 360 -5.95 -37.26 20.60
CA GLU A 360 -6.90 -36.15 20.55
C GLU A 360 -8.27 -36.59 20.00
N ALA A 361 -8.28 -37.37 18.92
CA ALA A 361 -9.50 -37.93 18.35
C ALA A 361 -10.22 -38.87 19.34
N LEU A 362 -9.48 -39.72 20.05
CA LEU A 362 -10.04 -40.62 21.07
C LEU A 362 -10.68 -39.85 22.23
N ASN A 363 -10.03 -38.77 22.70
CA ASN A 363 -10.57 -37.90 23.75
C ASN A 363 -11.85 -37.18 23.30
N PHE A 364 -11.86 -36.71 22.04
CA PHE A 364 -13.04 -36.06 21.47
C PHE A 364 -14.24 -37.01 21.37
N ILE A 365 -14.02 -38.27 20.98
CA ILE A 365 -15.06 -39.30 20.94
C ILE A 365 -15.59 -39.59 22.35
N GLU A 366 -14.69 -39.71 23.34
CA GLU A 366 -15.06 -39.93 24.75
C GLU A 366 -15.93 -38.80 25.32
N ALA A 367 -15.64 -37.56 24.95
CA ALA A 367 -16.40 -36.40 25.43
C ALA A 367 -17.75 -36.21 24.73
N LYS A 368 -17.90 -36.64 23.47
CA LYS A 368 -19.02 -36.21 22.61
C LYS A 368 -20.01 -37.33 22.24
N CYS A 369 -19.64 -38.59 22.41
CA CYS A 369 -20.47 -39.74 22.04
C CYS A 369 -21.00 -40.49 23.26
N HIS A 370 -22.20 -41.05 23.16
CA HIS A 370 -22.69 -42.05 24.13
C HIS A 370 -22.00 -43.38 23.87
N LEU A 371 -21.14 -43.81 24.80
CA LEU A 371 -20.28 -44.97 24.64
C LEU A 371 -20.80 -46.17 25.44
N SER A 372 -20.77 -47.35 24.82
CA SER A 372 -20.93 -48.61 25.53
C SER A 372 -19.66 -48.95 26.33
N GLU A 373 -19.79 -49.79 27.35
CA GLU A 373 -18.66 -50.24 28.18
C GLU A 373 -17.57 -50.96 27.34
N VAL A 374 -17.99 -51.66 26.29
CA VAL A 374 -17.10 -52.29 25.30
C VAL A 374 -16.32 -51.25 24.48
N ASN A 375 -16.92 -50.11 24.18
CA ASN A 375 -16.25 -49.05 23.42
C ASN A 375 -15.31 -48.21 24.29
N LEU A 376 -15.67 -47.99 25.56
CA LEU A 376 -14.78 -47.37 26.54
C LEU A 376 -13.52 -48.20 26.80
N THR A 377 -13.67 -49.52 26.93
CA THR A 377 -12.52 -50.43 27.12
C THR A 377 -11.61 -50.45 25.89
N LYS A 378 -12.16 -50.45 24.67
CA LYS A 378 -11.38 -50.32 23.42
C LYS A 378 -10.60 -49.00 23.35
N ILE A 379 -11.22 -47.87 23.73
CA ILE A 379 -10.55 -46.56 23.74
C ILE A 379 -9.39 -46.56 24.74
N ARG A 380 -9.61 -47.04 25.98
CA ARG A 380 -8.58 -47.11 27.02
C ARG A 380 -7.40 -47.99 26.60
N GLN A 381 -7.65 -49.22 26.16
CA GLN A 381 -6.60 -50.13 25.69
C GLN A 381 -5.80 -49.57 24.50
N SER A 382 -6.46 -48.82 23.62
CA SER A 382 -5.79 -48.21 22.47
C SER A 382 -4.97 -46.98 22.89
N ARG A 383 -5.46 -46.18 23.83
CA ARG A 383 -4.76 -45.05 24.43
C ARG A 383 -3.47 -45.52 25.11
N ASP A 384 -3.56 -46.54 25.96
CA ASP A 384 -2.42 -47.11 26.68
C ASP A 384 -1.35 -47.63 25.69
N LYS A 385 -1.75 -48.33 24.63
CA LYS A 385 -0.83 -48.80 23.58
C LYS A 385 -0.16 -47.68 22.79
N ILE A 386 -0.83 -46.56 22.57
CA ILE A 386 -0.25 -45.40 21.88
C ILE A 386 0.73 -44.68 22.82
N GLN A 387 0.35 -44.53 24.10
CA GLN A 387 1.18 -43.92 25.13
C GLN A 387 2.46 -44.74 25.38
N ASP A 388 2.35 -46.06 25.55
CA ASP A 388 3.48 -46.99 25.69
C ASP A 388 4.42 -46.96 24.47
N TYR A 389 3.88 -46.70 23.28
CA TYR A 389 4.65 -46.57 22.05
C TYR A 389 5.37 -45.22 21.91
N ASP A 390 4.81 -44.14 22.47
CA ASP A 390 5.45 -42.82 22.49
C ASP A 390 6.46 -42.66 23.64
N ASP A 391 6.22 -43.32 24.78
CA ASP A 391 7.12 -43.35 25.94
C ASP A 391 8.29 -44.33 25.76
N ASN A 392 8.33 -45.10 24.66
CA ASN A 392 9.42 -46.02 24.36
C ASN A 392 10.73 -45.26 24.03
N PRO A 393 11.79 -45.39 24.85
CA PRO A 393 13.04 -44.63 24.70
C PRO A 393 13.78 -44.87 23.37
N LEU A 394 13.56 -46.02 22.72
CA LEU A 394 14.18 -46.34 21.42
C LEU A 394 13.64 -45.48 20.27
N LYS A 395 12.41 -44.97 20.35
CA LYS A 395 11.81 -44.12 19.31
C LYS A 395 12.37 -42.70 19.34
N ASN A 396 12.77 -42.20 20.51
CA ASN A 396 13.47 -40.93 20.65
C ASN A 396 14.86 -40.97 20.00
N VAL A 397 15.53 -42.12 20.02
CA VAL A 397 16.80 -42.34 19.30
C VAL A 397 16.62 -42.28 17.78
N PHE A 398 15.58 -42.91 17.22
CA PHE A 398 15.32 -42.87 15.78
C PHE A 398 14.87 -41.49 15.24
N LYS A 399 14.17 -40.66 16.04
CA LYS A 399 13.85 -39.26 15.69
C LYS A 399 15.11 -38.37 15.63
N ILE A 400 16.11 -38.66 16.46
CA ILE A 400 17.41 -37.95 16.45
C ILE A 400 18.21 -38.33 15.20
N PHE A 401 18.24 -39.61 14.81
CA PHE A 401 18.93 -40.05 13.60
C PHE A 401 18.28 -39.58 12.29
N ASN A 402 16.94 -39.50 12.21
CA ASN A 402 16.24 -39.08 10.97
C ASN A 402 16.16 -37.56 10.76
N ARG A 403 16.47 -36.73 11.77
CA ARG A 403 16.60 -35.26 11.59
C ARG A 403 17.90 -34.85 10.91
N GLY A 404 18.90 -35.74 10.84
CA GLY A 404 20.18 -35.48 10.16
C GLY A 404 20.15 -35.60 8.64
N ASN A 405 19.14 -36.25 8.05
CA ASN A 405 19.09 -36.55 6.60
C ASN A 405 18.11 -35.67 5.79
N ARG A 406 17.66 -34.52 6.33
CA ARG A 406 16.80 -33.56 5.60
C ARG A 406 17.37 -32.14 5.53
N ALA A 407 18.67 -31.98 5.81
CA ALA A 407 19.34 -30.68 5.73
C ALA A 407 20.11 -30.45 4.41
N ASP A 408 20.23 -31.48 3.55
CA ASP A 408 20.90 -31.38 2.25
C ASP A 408 19.96 -31.90 1.13
N GLU A 409 18.98 -31.08 0.74
CA GLU A 409 18.36 -31.07 -0.61
C GLU A 409 17.59 -29.76 -0.84
#